data_AF-A0A6H5GU73-F1
#
_entry.id   AF-A0A6H5GU73-F1
#
_cell.length_a   1.000
_cell.length_b   1.000
_cell.length_c   1.000
_cell.angle_alpha   90.00
_cell.angle_beta   90.00
_cell.angle_gamma   90.00
#
_symmetry.space_group_name_H-M   'P 1'
#
loop_
_entity.id
_entity.type
_entity.pdbx_description
1 polymer ?
#
loop_
_entity_poly.entity_id
_entity_poly.type
_entity_poly.pdbx_seq_one_letter_code
_entity_poly.pdbx_strand_id
1 'polypeptide(L)' 'MWGFHDRLLILRKTLHGYLTQSPRGESLWRRWKRYQNLLNAQAGLVYSEIEWRQEWNAIINMASSEPRLRRLSVQ' A
#
# COMPACT_ATOMS: atom_id res chain seq x y z
N MET A 1 -16.44 -14.29 -1.32
CA MET A 1 -16.97 -14.77 -0.03
C MET A 1 -18.49 -14.73 0.00
N TRP A 2 -19.17 -13.63 -0.36
CA TRP A 2 -20.65 -13.51 -0.18
C TRP A 2 -21.46 -13.37 -1.48
N GLY A 3 -20.83 -13.41 -2.66
CA GLY A 3 -21.54 -13.30 -3.95
C GLY A 3 -21.94 -11.88 -4.38
N PHE A 4 -21.59 -10.85 -3.61
CA PHE A 4 -21.87 -9.44 -3.95
C PHE A 4 -20.59 -8.60 -3.96
N HIS A 5 -20.60 -7.52 -4.76
CA HIS A 5 -19.53 -6.53 -4.81
C HIS A 5 -19.58 -5.58 -3.62
N ASP A 6 -18.41 -5.10 -3.18
CA ASP A 6 -18.26 -4.08 -2.13
C ASP A 6 -18.65 -2.67 -2.65
N ARG A 7 -19.92 -2.50 -3.05
CA ARG A 7 -20.41 -1.26 -3.69
C ARG A 7 -20.33 -0.04 -2.80
N LEU A 8 -20.38 -0.22 -1.49
CA LEU A 8 -20.27 0.85 -0.50
C LEU A 8 -18.82 1.08 -0.04
N LEU A 9 -17.86 0.33 -0.61
CA LEU A 9 -16.43 0.40 -0.28
C LEU A 9 -16.14 0.15 1.21
N ILE A 10 -16.95 -0.68 1.87
CA ILE A 10 -16.79 -0.98 3.30
C ILE A 10 -15.50 -1.75 3.49
N LEU A 11 -15.30 -2.84 2.74
CA LEU A 11 -14.08 -3.64 2.84
C LEU A 11 -12.84 -2.81 2.48
N ARG A 12 -12.97 -1.95 1.46
CA ARG A 12 -11.90 -1.04 1.06
C ARG A 12 -11.51 -0.06 2.17
N LYS A 13 -12.49 0.61 2.79
CA LYS A 13 -12.27 1.53 3.91
C LYS A 13 -11.69 0.82 5.12
N THR A 14 -12.19 -0.37 5.44
CA THR A 14 -11.66 -1.20 6.53
C THR A 14 -10.22 -1.62 6.26
N LEU A 15 -9.87 -1.99 5.03
CA LEU A 15 -8.49 -2.31 4.66
C LEU A 15 -7.56 -1.10 4.84
N HIS A 16 -7.95 0.06 4.33
CA HIS A 16 -7.16 1.29 4.47
C HIS A 16 -6.99 1.67 5.96
N GLY A 17 -8.07 1.63 6.74
CA GLY A 17 -8.04 1.88 8.18
C GLY A 17 -7.16 0.87 8.92
N TYR A 18 -7.22 -0.40 8.54
CA TYR A 18 -6.37 -1.44 9.13
C TYR A 18 -4.89 -1.21 8.82
N LEU A 19 -4.53 -0.82 7.61
CA LEU A 19 -3.14 -0.54 7.25
C LEU A 19 -2.57 0.72 7.93
N THR A 20 -3.42 1.70 8.25
CA THR A 20 -3.01 2.99 8.81
C THR A 20 -3.06 3.05 10.33
N GLN A 21 -4.05 2.41 10.97
CA GLN A 21 -4.35 2.61 12.39
C GLN A 21 -4.19 1.34 13.23
N SER A 22 -4.10 0.16 12.61
CA SER A 22 -4.00 -1.10 13.37
C SER A 22 -2.64 -1.22 14.06
N PRO A 23 -2.58 -1.73 15.29
CA PRO A 23 -1.31 -2.10 15.94
C PRO A 23 -0.56 -3.19 15.15
N ARG A 24 -1.24 -3.89 14.22
CA ARG A 24 -0.64 -4.89 13.34
C ARG A 24 -0.03 -4.31 12.06
N GLY A 25 -0.17 -3.01 11.79
CA GLY A 25 0.39 -2.36 10.59
C GLY A 25 1.90 -2.57 10.47
N GLU A 26 2.64 -2.41 11.56
CA GLU A 26 4.09 -2.65 11.62
C GLU A 26 4.48 -4.10 11.29
N SER A 27 3.65 -5.08 11.65
CA SER A 27 3.92 -6.48 11.31
C SER A 27 3.75 -6.76 9.81
N LEU A 28 2.78 -6.11 9.17
CA LEU A 28 2.58 -6.19 7.72
C LEU A 28 3.69 -5.46 6.96
N TRP A 29 4.08 -4.28 7.45
CA TRP A 29 5.23 -3.53 6.94
C TRP A 29 6.49 -4.39 6.88
N ARG A 30 6.86 -5.05 7.99
CA ARG A 30 8.05 -5.92 8.03
C ARG A 30 7.97 -7.10 7.08
N ARG A 31 6.79 -7.73 6.96
CA ARG A 31 6.59 -8.87 6.03
C ARG A 31 6.75 -8.42 4.58
N TRP A 32 6.13 -7.31 4.23
CA TRP A 32 6.25 -6.72 2.90
C TRP A 32 7.69 -6.29 2.63
N LYS A 33 8.36 -5.55 3.53
CA LYS A 33 9.77 -5.11 3.37
C LYS A 33 10.68 -6.30 3.14
N ARG A 34 10.53 -7.40 3.89
CA ARG A 34 11.31 -8.63 3.70
C ARG A 34 11.09 -9.24 2.32
N TYR A 35 9.84 -9.38 1.89
CA TYR A 35 9.53 -9.95 0.58
C TYR A 35 10.06 -9.07 -0.56
N GLN A 36 9.82 -7.77 -0.48
CA GLN A 36 10.28 -6.80 -1.49
C GLN A 36 11.80 -6.72 -1.55
N ASN A 37 12.50 -6.83 -0.42
CA ASN A 37 13.96 -6.81 -0.39
C ASN A 37 14.57 -8.00 -1.14
N LEU A 38 13.94 -9.18 -1.09
CA LEU A 38 14.38 -10.34 -1.87
C LEU A 38 14.22 -10.10 -3.37
N LEU A 39 13.11 -9.50 -3.79
CA LEU A 39 12.89 -9.15 -5.20
C LEU A 39 13.84 -8.05 -5.68
N ASN A 40 14.06 -7.02 -4.87
CA ASN A 40 14.97 -5.93 -5.19
C ASN A 40 16.41 -6.44 -5.35
N ALA A 41 16.86 -7.35 -4.47
CA ALA A 41 18.18 -7.96 -4.57
C ALA A 41 18.37 -8.72 -5.89
N GLN A 42 17.34 -9.43 -6.37
CA GLN A 42 17.39 -10.10 -7.68
C GLN A 42 17.51 -9.11 -8.85
N ALA A 43 17.03 -7.88 -8.68
CA ALA A 43 17.12 -6.80 -9.65
C ALA A 43 18.35 -5.89 -9.45
N GLY A 44 19.22 -6.17 -8.47
CA GLY A 44 20.35 -5.30 -8.12
C GLY A 44 19.93 -3.93 -7.54
N LEU A 45 18.69 -3.81 -7.06
CA LEU A 45 18.13 -2.58 -6.49
C LEU A 45 18.29 -2.59 -4.97
N VAL A 46 18.69 -1.46 -4.38
CA VAL A 46 18.77 -1.28 -2.93
C VAL A 46 18.09 0.04 -2.58
N TYR A 47 16.99 -0.04 -1.82
CA TYR A 47 16.30 1.15 -1.35
C TYR A 47 16.97 1.75 -0.11
N SER A 48 17.02 3.08 -0.08
CA SER A 48 17.20 3.88 1.11
C SER A 48 15.99 3.79 2.06
N GLU A 49 16.16 4.19 3.33
CA GLU A 49 15.03 4.22 4.28
C GLU A 49 13.92 5.20 3.85
N ILE A 50 14.26 6.27 3.12
CA ILE A 50 13.28 7.21 2.58
C ILE A 50 12.44 6.53 1.50
N GLU A 51 13.07 5.86 0.54
CA GLU A 51 12.37 5.13 -0.54
C GLU A 51 11.49 4.02 0.03
N TRP A 52 11.98 3.28 1.03
CA TRP A 52 11.17 2.30 1.75
C TRP A 52 9.87 2.89 2.29
N ARG A 53 9.93 4.06 2.94
CA ARG A 53 8.73 4.74 3.46
C ARG A 53 7.86 5.29 2.34
N GLN A 54 8.42 5.81 1.26
CA GLN A 54 7.66 6.30 0.12
C GLN A 54 6.86 5.17 -0.55
N GLU A 55 7.49 4.03 -0.81
CA GLU A 55 6.83 2.85 -1.39
C GLU A 55 5.74 2.31 -0.47
N TRP A 56 5.98 2.26 0.85
CA TRP A 56 4.95 1.87 1.80
C TRP A 56 3.74 2.80 1.77
N ASN A 57 3.99 4.10 1.79
CA ASN A 57 2.95 5.11 1.77
C ASN A 57 2.18 5.05 0.45
N ALA A 58 2.85 4.77 -0.67
CA ALA A 58 2.20 4.52 -1.94
C ALA A 58 1.23 3.32 -1.86
N ILE A 59 1.63 2.22 -1.23
CA ILE A 59 0.76 1.04 -1.01
C ILE A 59 -0.44 1.38 -0.12
N ILE A 60 -0.22 2.10 0.97
CA ILE A 60 -1.31 2.56 1.85
C ILE A 60 -2.28 3.45 1.06
N ASN A 61 -1.77 4.44 0.34
CA ASN A 61 -2.59 5.34 -0.47
C ASN A 61 -3.33 4.59 -1.58
N MET A 62 -2.72 3.56 -2.17
CA MET A 62 -3.37 2.66 -3.12
C MET A 62 -4.49 1.84 -2.49
N ALA A 63 -4.57 1.70 -1.16
CA ALA A 63 -5.68 1.06 -0.47
C ALA A 63 -6.81 2.05 -0.09
N SER A 64 -6.59 3.36 -0.23
CA SER A 64 -7.62 4.37 0.06
C SER A 64 -8.85 4.21 -0.84
N SER A 65 -10.00 4.65 -0.32
CA SER A 65 -11.24 4.84 -1.09
C SER A 65 -11.31 6.20 -1.78
N GLU A 66 -10.39 7.12 -1.44
CA GLU A 66 -10.35 8.44 -2.05
C GLU A 66 -9.93 8.36 -3.53
N PRO A 67 -10.57 9.14 -4.43
CA PRO A 67 -10.15 9.24 -5.81
C PRO A 67 -8.69 9.69 -5.91
N ARG A 68 -7.92 9.02 -6.79
CA ARG A 68 -6.55 9.47 -7.08
C ARG A 68 -6.61 10.83 -7.76
N LEU A 69 -5.89 11.81 -7.20
CA LEU A 69 -5.67 13.10 -7.86
C LEU A 69 -5.01 12.83 -9.22
N ARG A 70 -5.74 13.09 -10.31
CA ARG A 70 -5.17 12.99 -11.65
C ARG A 70 -4.11 14.08 -11.76
N ARG A 71 -2.86 13.70 -12.02
CA ARG A 71 -1.90 14.65 -12.59
C ARG A 71 -2.53 15.16 -13.88
N LEU A 72 -2.78 16.46 -13.96
CA LEU A 72 -3.07 17.09 -15.24
C LEU A 72 -1.88 16.75 -16.14
N SER A 73 -2.14 16.00 -17.20
CA SER A 73 -1.16 15.77 -18.25
C SER A 73 -0.75 17.15 -18.76
N VAL A 74 0.49 17.56 -18.45
CA VAL A 74 1.08 18.76 -19.04
C VAL A 74 1.10 18.51 -20.55
N GLN A 75 0.32 19.32 -21.27
CA GLN A 75 0.31 19.35 -22.74
C GLN A 75 1.57 20.05 -23.24
#